data_AF-A0A2S2QK83-F1
#
_entry.id   AF-A0A2S2QK83-F1
#
_cell.length_a   1.000
_cell.length_b   1.000
_cell.length_c   1.000
_cell.angle_alpha   90.00
_cell.angle_beta   90.00
_cell.angle_gamma   90.00
#
_symmetry.space_group_name_H-M   'P 1'
#
loop_
_entity.id
_entity.type
_entity.pdbx_description
1 polymer ?
#
loop_
_entity_poly.entity_id
_entity_poly.type
_entity_poly.pdbx_seq_one_letter_code
_entity_poly.pdbx_strand_id
1 'polypeptide(L)'
;YGPPCPQLSPDGNGIIGSEDCLFLNVFTPLAKQNNSNLPVFVWIHGGGFHSGSALQYGPYHLVKNNMIVVTIQYRLGSLGWLTSNFKDLPGNVGLFDMRAAVKWVNEYINYFNGDPERIVLSGQGSGASAATLMAMSDFTKGMISGIFAMSGSPLSAFAVDPEPKNTYSNMTTLLGCEQSSSLETIRCLQMLSTQSVINSDSKFQV
;
A
#
# COMPACT_ATOMS: atom_id res chain seq x y z
N TYR A 1 6.93 2.55 -15.34
CA TYR A 1 6.62 2.63 -13.91
C TYR A 1 5.79 3.87 -13.65
N GLY A 2 4.72 3.76 -12.88
CA GLY A 2 4.01 4.93 -12.37
C GLY A 2 4.81 5.66 -11.29
N PRO A 3 4.46 6.90 -10.94
CA PRO A 3 5.10 7.63 -9.85
C PRO A 3 4.83 6.94 -8.49
N PRO A 4 5.66 7.17 -7.47
CA PRO A 4 5.31 6.83 -6.10
C PRO A 4 4.12 7.67 -5.61
N CYS A 5 3.41 7.17 -4.59
CA CYS A 5 2.44 7.99 -3.87
C CYS A 5 3.15 9.11 -3.11
N PRO A 6 2.45 10.24 -2.83
CA PRO A 6 3.06 11.42 -2.24
C PRO A 6 3.72 11.09 -0.90
N GLN A 7 4.97 11.50 -0.75
CA GLN A 7 5.78 11.23 0.44
C GLN A 7 6.94 12.22 0.52
N LEU A 8 7.56 12.32 1.69
CA LEU A 8 8.80 13.07 1.84
C LEU A 8 9.91 12.44 1.00
N SER A 9 10.69 13.28 0.35
CA SER A 9 11.85 12.82 -0.41
C SER A 9 12.86 12.15 0.52
N PRO A 10 13.48 11.01 0.13
CA PRO A 10 14.49 10.34 0.95
C PRO A 10 15.70 11.21 1.31
N ASP A 11 16.02 12.22 0.50
CA ASP A 11 17.09 13.18 0.75
C ASP A 11 16.66 14.37 1.63
N GLY A 12 15.40 14.39 2.07
CA GLY A 12 14.81 15.46 2.88
C GLY A 12 14.47 16.73 2.11
N ASN A 13 14.71 16.78 0.79
CA ASN A 13 14.54 18.00 -0.01
C ASN A 13 13.13 18.12 -0.61
N GLY A 14 12.12 18.12 0.25
CA GLY A 14 10.72 18.34 -0.13
C GLY A 14 9.93 17.05 -0.34
N ILE A 15 8.94 17.10 -1.23
CA ILE A 15 8.00 16.00 -1.48
C ILE A 15 8.17 15.49 -2.90
N ILE A 16 8.05 14.18 -3.04
CA ILE A 16 8.03 13.47 -4.32
C ILE A 16 6.72 12.70 -4.49
N GLY A 17 6.42 12.30 -5.72
CA GLY A 17 5.27 11.47 -6.05
C GLY A 17 4.07 12.26 -6.57
N SER A 18 2.96 11.56 -6.75
CA SER A 18 1.70 12.07 -7.30
C SER A 18 0.53 11.37 -6.60
N GLU A 19 -0.60 12.05 -6.42
CA GLU A 19 -1.82 11.37 -5.95
C GLU A 19 -2.37 10.37 -6.98
N ASP A 20 -2.08 10.59 -8.27
CA ASP A 20 -2.22 9.57 -9.30
C ASP A 20 -1.03 8.61 -9.23
N CYS A 21 -1.07 7.68 -8.28
CA CYS A 21 0.01 6.73 -7.99
C CYS A 21 -0.41 5.26 -7.94
N LEU A 22 -1.70 4.93 -8.12
CA LEU A 22 -2.21 3.56 -7.99
C LEU A 22 -1.90 2.71 -9.22
N PHE A 23 -0.61 2.43 -9.40
CA PHE A 23 -0.06 1.60 -10.47
C PHE A 23 0.50 0.29 -9.91
N LEU A 24 0.59 -0.70 -10.78
CA LEU A 24 1.36 -1.92 -10.56
C LEU A 24 2.26 -2.21 -11.76
N ASN A 25 3.32 -2.98 -11.55
CA ASN A 25 4.19 -3.46 -12.62
C ASN A 25 4.16 -4.99 -12.62
N VAL A 26 4.07 -5.59 -13.80
CA VAL A 26 4.10 -7.05 -13.98
C VAL A 26 5.38 -7.44 -14.69
N PHE A 27 6.12 -8.36 -14.11
CA PHE A 27 7.35 -8.92 -14.67
C PHE A 27 7.17 -10.42 -14.87
N THR A 28 7.32 -10.87 -16.11
CA THR A 28 7.10 -12.25 -16.52
C THR A 28 8.31 -12.76 -17.30
N PRO A 29 8.71 -14.04 -17.17
CA PRO A 29 9.81 -14.60 -17.95
C PRO A 29 9.49 -14.58 -19.45
N LEU A 30 10.52 -14.37 -20.28
CA LEU A 30 10.39 -14.46 -21.74
C LEU A 30 10.00 -15.90 -22.10
N ALA A 31 8.80 -16.04 -22.67
CA ALA A 31 8.13 -17.32 -22.90
C ALA A 31 9.05 -18.35 -23.58
N LYS A 32 9.33 -19.44 -22.86
CA LYS A 32 9.74 -20.72 -23.45
C LYS A 32 8.89 -21.83 -22.84
N GLN A 33 7.58 -21.82 -23.12
CA GLN A 33 6.75 -23.04 -23.27
C GLN A 33 5.27 -22.68 -23.40
N ASN A 34 4.59 -23.38 -24.30
CA ASN A 34 3.13 -23.47 -24.33
C ASN A 34 2.68 -24.17 -23.02
N ASN A 35 1.75 -23.56 -22.27
CA ASN A 35 1.12 -24.06 -21.02
C ASN A 35 1.82 -23.77 -19.68
N SER A 36 2.34 -22.56 -19.42
CA SER A 36 2.84 -22.25 -18.08
C SER A 36 1.82 -21.49 -17.23
N ASN A 37 1.22 -22.17 -16.26
CA ASN A 37 0.50 -21.59 -15.12
C ASN A 37 1.53 -21.18 -14.05
N LEU A 38 2.21 -20.04 -14.23
CA LEU A 38 3.34 -19.64 -13.36
C LEU A 38 2.87 -19.16 -11.98
N PRO A 39 3.63 -19.44 -10.91
CA PRO A 39 3.30 -18.91 -9.60
C PRO A 39 3.50 -17.38 -9.61
N VAL A 40 2.63 -16.68 -8.90
CA VAL A 40 2.57 -15.22 -8.91
C VAL A 40 2.98 -14.70 -7.54
N PHE A 41 4.01 -13.86 -7.51
CA PHE A 41 4.54 -13.22 -6.33
C PHE A 41 4.17 -11.74 -6.33
N VAL A 42 3.20 -11.37 -5.50
CA VAL A 42 2.74 -9.98 -5.36
C VAL A 42 3.51 -9.31 -4.23
N TRP A 43 4.25 -8.27 -4.55
CA TRP A 43 5.14 -7.56 -3.64
C TRP A 43 4.53 -6.24 -3.14
N ILE A 44 4.38 -6.14 -1.82
CA ILE A 44 4.02 -4.94 -1.06
C ILE A 44 5.30 -4.36 -0.47
N HIS A 45 5.64 -3.14 -0.89
CA HIS A 45 6.83 -2.47 -0.35
C HIS A 45 6.67 -2.09 1.13
N GLY A 46 7.80 -2.02 1.84
CA GLY A 46 7.89 -1.49 3.19
C GLY A 46 7.87 0.04 3.23
N GLY A 47 8.45 0.62 4.29
CA GLY A 47 8.54 2.09 4.47
C GLY A 47 7.60 2.67 5.52
N GLY A 48 7.19 1.87 6.51
CA GLY A 48 6.41 2.32 7.66
C GLY A 48 5.05 2.91 7.31
N PHE A 49 4.51 2.53 6.13
CA PHE A 49 3.27 3.05 5.57
C PHE A 49 3.25 4.54 5.19
N HIS A 50 4.38 5.24 5.28
CA HIS A 50 4.50 6.67 4.95
C HIS A 50 5.53 6.95 3.84
N SER A 51 6.33 5.96 3.46
CA SER A 51 7.30 6.05 2.37
C SER A 51 7.39 4.72 1.62
N GLY A 52 8.12 4.73 0.49
CA GLY A 52 8.40 3.56 -0.33
C GLY A 52 7.79 3.63 -1.72
N SER A 53 8.25 2.73 -2.58
CA SER A 53 7.78 2.63 -3.96
C SER A 53 8.01 1.26 -4.55
N ALA A 54 7.08 0.79 -5.37
CA ALA A 54 7.22 -0.39 -6.23
C ALA A 54 8.50 -0.36 -7.09
N LEU A 55 9.01 0.83 -7.42
CA LEU A 55 10.24 1.04 -8.19
C LEU A 55 11.52 0.56 -7.49
N GLN A 56 11.52 0.44 -6.16
CA GLN A 56 12.72 0.12 -5.39
C GLN A 56 13.17 -1.34 -5.53
N TYR A 57 12.32 -2.20 -6.12
CA TYR A 57 12.49 -3.64 -6.07
C TYR A 57 12.69 -4.24 -7.47
N GLY A 58 13.87 -4.81 -7.69
CA GLY A 58 14.22 -5.49 -8.93
C GLY A 58 13.67 -6.93 -8.97
N PRO A 59 12.96 -7.33 -10.04
CA PRO A 59 12.30 -8.64 -10.13
C PRO A 59 13.21 -9.75 -10.68
N TYR A 60 14.42 -9.40 -11.14
CA TYR A 60 15.25 -10.22 -12.03
C TYR A 60 15.47 -11.66 -11.53
N HIS A 61 15.87 -11.82 -10.26
CA HIS A 61 16.20 -13.13 -9.71
C HIS A 61 14.99 -14.05 -9.57
N LEU A 62 13.81 -13.51 -9.25
CA LEU A 62 12.58 -14.30 -9.15
C LEU A 62 12.05 -14.67 -10.53
N VAL A 63 12.04 -13.71 -11.45
CA VAL A 63 11.60 -13.94 -12.84
C VAL A 63 12.46 -14.99 -13.54
N LYS A 64 13.78 -15.00 -13.30
CA LYS A 64 14.69 -16.02 -13.84
C LYS A 64 14.38 -17.43 -13.34
N ASN A 65 13.70 -17.57 -12.20
CA ASN A 65 13.26 -18.85 -11.64
C ASN A 65 11.80 -19.20 -12.00
N ASN A 66 11.31 -18.73 -13.16
CA ASN A 66 9.96 -19.02 -13.66
C ASN A 66 8.85 -18.59 -12.69
N MET A 67 8.96 -17.40 -12.12
CA MET A 67 7.91 -16.79 -11.31
C MET A 67 7.47 -15.48 -11.96
N ILE A 68 6.18 -15.15 -11.86
CA ILE A 68 5.72 -13.80 -12.17
C ILE A 68 5.87 -12.95 -10.92
N VAL A 69 6.43 -11.76 -11.07
CA VAL A 69 6.52 -10.78 -9.99
C VAL A 69 5.59 -9.62 -10.32
N VAL A 70 4.72 -9.26 -9.39
CA VAL A 70 3.89 -8.07 -9.47
C VAL A 70 4.28 -7.14 -8.33
N THR A 71 4.73 -5.94 -8.62
CA THR A 71 5.00 -4.91 -7.59
C THR A 71 3.86 -3.90 -7.59
N ILE A 72 3.25 -3.63 -6.44
CA ILE A 72 2.09 -2.73 -6.34
C ILE A 72 2.44 -1.44 -5.59
N GLN A 73 1.75 -0.35 -5.94
CA GLN A 73 1.70 0.88 -5.15
C GLN A 73 0.43 0.92 -4.31
N TYR A 74 0.47 1.68 -3.23
CA TYR A 74 -0.67 1.96 -2.35
C TYR A 74 -0.50 3.34 -1.71
N ARG A 75 -1.60 4.02 -1.35
CA ARG A 75 -1.52 5.34 -0.71
C ARG A 75 -0.79 5.28 0.63
N LEU A 76 -0.01 6.33 0.90
CA LEU A 76 0.89 6.45 2.05
C LEU A 76 0.47 7.59 2.98
N GLY A 77 0.99 7.59 4.20
CA GLY A 77 0.81 8.67 5.18
C GLY A 77 -0.66 8.98 5.47
N SER A 78 -0.98 10.23 5.78
CA SER A 78 -2.37 10.61 6.07
C SER A 78 -3.33 10.35 4.91
N LEU A 79 -2.84 10.36 3.66
CA LEU A 79 -3.66 10.03 2.48
C LEU A 79 -4.06 8.55 2.42
N GLY A 80 -3.29 7.67 3.07
CA GLY A 80 -3.51 6.23 3.10
C GLY A 80 -4.21 5.71 4.37
N TRP A 81 -4.04 6.42 5.50
CA TRP A 81 -4.27 5.81 6.82
C TRP A 81 -5.09 6.67 7.78
N LEU A 82 -5.19 7.98 7.57
CA LEU A 82 -5.92 8.88 8.47
C LEU A 82 -7.37 8.43 8.63
N THR A 83 -7.85 8.37 9.87
CA THR A 83 -9.18 7.88 10.18
C THR A 83 -9.84 8.70 11.26
N SER A 84 -11.10 9.05 11.05
CA SER A 84 -11.94 9.65 12.10
C SER A 84 -12.59 8.58 12.98
N ASN A 85 -12.44 7.30 12.63
CA ASN A 85 -13.18 6.16 13.15
C ASN A 85 -14.73 6.27 12.99
N PHE A 86 -15.18 7.22 12.14
CA PHE A 86 -16.56 7.36 11.69
C PHE A 86 -16.69 6.92 10.23
N LYS A 87 -17.94 6.77 9.78
CA LYS A 87 -18.29 6.25 8.46
C LYS A 87 -17.68 7.06 7.30
N ASP A 88 -17.53 8.36 7.46
CA ASP A 88 -17.11 9.26 6.37
C ASP A 88 -15.60 9.24 6.10
N LEU A 89 -14.80 8.82 7.09
CA LEU A 89 -13.36 8.61 6.96
C LEU A 89 -12.96 7.39 7.83
N PRO A 90 -13.21 6.16 7.35
CA PRO A 90 -13.01 4.93 8.12
C PRO A 90 -11.54 4.51 8.23
N GLY A 91 -10.64 5.11 7.45
CA GLY A 91 -9.21 4.76 7.42
C GLY A 91 -8.88 3.58 6.52
N ASN A 92 -7.64 3.10 6.64
CA ASN A 92 -7.12 1.91 5.95
C ASN A 92 -7.29 1.92 4.43
N VAL A 93 -7.39 3.10 3.80
CA VAL A 93 -7.57 3.19 2.36
C VAL A 93 -6.36 2.64 1.59
N GLY A 94 -5.17 2.69 2.19
CA GLY A 94 -3.99 1.98 1.68
C GLY A 94 -4.17 0.45 1.62
N LEU A 95 -4.82 -0.18 2.61
CA LEU A 95 -5.16 -1.62 2.53
C LEU A 95 -6.19 -1.90 1.44
N PHE A 96 -7.15 -0.99 1.23
CA PHE A 96 -8.11 -1.13 0.14
C PHE A 96 -7.47 -0.97 -1.24
N ASP A 97 -6.44 -0.13 -1.38
CA ASP A 97 -5.63 -0.05 -2.60
C ASP A 97 -4.90 -1.36 -2.85
N MET A 98 -4.24 -1.92 -1.82
CA MET A 98 -3.56 -3.21 -1.94
C MET A 98 -4.53 -4.33 -2.32
N ARG A 99 -5.72 -4.38 -1.71
CA ARG A 99 -6.79 -5.31 -2.07
C ARG A 99 -7.23 -5.12 -3.52
N ALA A 100 -7.41 -3.89 -3.98
CA ALA A 100 -7.79 -3.61 -5.37
C ALA A 100 -6.73 -4.12 -6.35
N ALA A 101 -5.44 -3.94 -6.03
CA ALA A 101 -4.34 -4.48 -6.82
C ALA A 101 -4.32 -6.03 -6.80
N VAL A 102 -4.50 -6.66 -5.65
CA VAL A 102 -4.58 -8.14 -5.53
C VAL A 102 -5.76 -8.68 -6.33
N LYS A 103 -6.92 -8.01 -6.27
CA LYS A 103 -8.09 -8.37 -7.09
C LYS A 103 -7.77 -8.28 -8.57
N TRP A 104 -7.13 -7.19 -9.01
CA TRP A 104 -6.70 -7.05 -10.41
C TRP A 104 -5.75 -8.18 -10.81
N VAL A 105 -4.78 -8.54 -9.96
CA VAL A 105 -3.88 -9.67 -10.24
C VAL A 105 -4.68 -10.97 -10.38
N ASN A 106 -5.59 -11.25 -9.45
CA ASN A 106 -6.41 -12.46 -9.51
C ASN A 106 -7.26 -12.55 -10.79
N GLU A 107 -7.81 -11.43 -11.26
CA GLU A 107 -8.65 -11.38 -12.47
C GLU A 107 -7.86 -11.43 -13.79
N TYR A 108 -6.63 -10.89 -13.82
CA TYR A 108 -5.91 -10.61 -15.08
C TYR A 108 -4.53 -11.27 -15.23
N ILE A 109 -3.98 -11.92 -14.20
CA ILE A 109 -2.60 -12.42 -14.29
C ILE A 109 -2.43 -13.59 -15.28
N ASN A 110 -3.52 -14.28 -15.62
CA ASN A 110 -3.54 -15.32 -16.65
C ASN A 110 -3.09 -14.79 -18.04
N TYR A 111 -3.39 -13.53 -18.37
CA TYR A 111 -2.91 -12.88 -19.60
C TYR A 111 -1.39 -12.70 -19.63
N PHE A 112 -0.71 -12.86 -18.49
CA PHE A 112 0.74 -12.82 -18.34
C PHE A 112 1.36 -14.21 -18.13
N ASN A 113 0.58 -15.28 -18.35
CA ASN A 113 0.90 -16.68 -18.04
C ASN A 113 0.98 -16.98 -16.53
N GLY A 114 0.29 -16.20 -15.71
CA GLY A 114 0.19 -16.45 -14.27
C GLY A 114 -0.95 -17.38 -13.92
N ASP A 115 -0.78 -18.12 -12.84
CA ASP A 115 -1.80 -18.95 -12.23
C ASP A 115 -2.55 -18.14 -11.16
N PRO A 116 -3.83 -17.78 -11.37
CA PRO A 116 -4.59 -17.01 -10.38
C PRO A 116 -4.86 -17.80 -9.08
N GLU A 117 -4.69 -19.13 -9.10
CA GLU A 117 -4.82 -19.98 -7.90
C GLU A 117 -3.52 -20.06 -7.09
N ARG A 118 -2.40 -19.52 -7.60
CA ARG A 118 -1.08 -19.56 -6.96
C ARG A 118 -0.49 -18.18 -6.75
N ILE A 119 -1.30 -17.29 -6.18
CA ILE A 119 -0.91 -15.94 -5.80
C ILE A 119 -0.38 -15.93 -4.36
N VAL A 120 0.92 -15.68 -4.20
CA VAL A 120 1.55 -15.44 -2.90
C VAL A 120 1.69 -13.95 -2.69
N LEU A 121 1.13 -13.46 -1.59
CA LEU A 121 1.22 -12.07 -1.18
C LEU A 121 2.41 -11.86 -0.24
N SER A 122 3.29 -10.95 -0.60
CA SER A 122 4.62 -10.86 -0.02
C SER A 122 4.99 -9.43 0.32
N GLY A 123 5.85 -9.25 1.31
CA GLY A 123 6.34 -7.91 1.64
C GLY A 123 7.43 -7.93 2.69
N GLN A 124 8.01 -6.75 2.95
CA GLN A 124 9.00 -6.54 4.00
C GLN A 124 8.58 -5.38 4.93
N GLY A 125 8.87 -5.51 6.22
CA GLY A 125 8.54 -4.47 7.21
C GLY A 125 7.04 -4.20 7.27
N SER A 126 6.62 -2.95 7.07
CA SER A 126 5.20 -2.59 6.98
C SER A 126 4.46 -3.35 5.87
N GLY A 127 5.13 -3.66 4.75
CA GLY A 127 4.56 -4.49 3.68
C GLY A 127 4.30 -5.93 4.13
N ALA A 128 5.15 -6.50 4.98
CA ALA A 128 4.95 -7.83 5.58
C ALA A 128 3.79 -7.82 6.59
N SER A 129 3.69 -6.77 7.40
CA SER A 129 2.54 -6.54 8.29
C SER A 129 1.24 -6.45 7.51
N ALA A 130 1.20 -5.67 6.43
CA ALA A 130 0.03 -5.55 5.56
C ALA A 130 -0.33 -6.87 4.86
N ALA A 131 0.65 -7.62 4.33
CA ALA A 131 0.40 -8.91 3.70
C ALA A 131 -0.28 -9.89 4.68
N THR A 132 0.18 -9.91 5.93
CA THR A 132 -0.40 -10.75 6.98
C THR A 132 -1.80 -10.27 7.39
N LEU A 133 -1.99 -8.96 7.56
CA LEU A 133 -3.30 -8.37 7.87
C LEU A 133 -4.34 -8.68 6.78
N MET A 134 -3.95 -8.56 5.51
CA MET A 134 -4.85 -8.90 4.40
C MET A 134 -5.18 -10.39 4.41
N ALA A 135 -4.20 -11.27 4.59
CA ALA A 135 -4.45 -12.71 4.65
C ALA A 135 -5.38 -13.15 5.80
N MET A 136 -5.40 -12.41 6.91
CA MET A 136 -6.34 -12.62 8.01
C MET A 136 -7.75 -12.07 7.75
N SER A 137 -7.92 -11.24 6.72
CA SER A 137 -9.17 -10.58 6.39
C SER A 137 -9.98 -11.35 5.37
N ASP A 138 -11.31 -11.36 5.53
CA ASP A 138 -12.23 -11.88 4.51
C ASP A 138 -12.13 -11.10 3.18
N PHE A 139 -11.55 -9.89 3.18
CA PHE A 139 -11.41 -9.06 1.97
C PHE A 139 -10.52 -9.67 0.89
N THR A 140 -9.60 -10.58 1.23
CA THR A 140 -8.74 -11.29 0.26
C THR A 140 -8.98 -12.80 0.22
N LYS A 141 -10.06 -13.28 0.86
CA LYS A 141 -10.43 -14.70 0.89
C LYS A 141 -10.64 -15.22 -0.54
N GLY A 142 -9.95 -16.31 -0.85
CA GLY A 142 -10.00 -16.94 -2.18
C GLY A 142 -9.21 -16.22 -3.28
N MET A 143 -8.56 -15.08 -3.00
CA MET A 143 -7.73 -14.37 -3.98
C MET A 143 -6.23 -14.65 -3.83
N ILE A 144 -5.79 -15.13 -2.66
CA ILE A 144 -4.40 -15.45 -2.36
C ILE A 144 -4.28 -16.88 -1.82
N SER A 145 -3.19 -17.57 -2.16
CA SER A 145 -2.91 -18.95 -1.75
C SER A 145 -1.89 -19.04 -0.61
N GLY A 146 -1.20 -17.95 -0.29
CA GLY A 146 -0.23 -17.91 0.79
C GLY A 146 0.39 -16.53 0.99
N ILE A 147 1.23 -16.42 2.02
CA ILE A 147 1.99 -15.20 2.33
C ILE A 147 3.49 -15.47 2.47
N PHE A 148 4.31 -14.48 2.11
CA PHE A 148 5.74 -14.45 2.40
C PHE A 148 6.09 -13.13 3.12
N ALA A 149 6.01 -13.15 4.45
CA ALA A 149 6.17 -11.98 5.31
C ALA A 149 7.60 -11.89 5.86
N MET A 150 8.35 -10.85 5.50
CA MET A 150 9.73 -10.63 5.96
C MET A 150 9.83 -9.48 6.97
N SER A 151 10.33 -9.77 8.17
CA SER A 151 10.68 -8.74 9.17
C SER A 151 9.54 -7.76 9.48
N GLY A 152 8.30 -8.26 9.52
CA GLY A 152 7.12 -7.50 9.91
C GLY A 152 5.94 -8.41 10.17
N SER A 153 5.06 -8.00 11.07
CA SER A 153 3.85 -8.72 11.47
C SER A 153 2.76 -7.75 11.92
N PRO A 154 1.51 -8.19 12.08
CA PRO A 154 0.44 -7.36 12.65
C PRO A 154 0.73 -6.86 14.07
N LEU A 155 1.67 -7.49 14.79
CA LEU A 155 2.08 -7.12 16.15
C LEU A 155 3.27 -6.15 16.18
N SER A 156 3.81 -5.78 15.02
CA SER A 156 4.92 -4.82 14.95
C SER A 156 4.41 -3.44 15.38
N ALA A 157 5.23 -2.67 16.10
CA ALA A 157 4.82 -1.36 16.63
C ALA A 157 4.37 -0.36 15.54
N PHE A 158 4.90 -0.50 14.32
CA PHE A 158 4.54 0.30 13.16
C PHE A 158 3.34 -0.25 12.36
N ALA A 159 2.75 -1.39 12.76
CA ALA A 159 1.75 -2.09 11.96
C ALA A 159 0.34 -1.51 12.13
N VAL A 160 0.01 -1.07 13.34
CA VAL A 160 -1.32 -0.59 13.73
C VAL A 160 -1.14 0.59 14.66
N ASP A 161 -1.83 1.71 14.37
CA ASP A 161 -1.90 2.84 15.29
C ASP A 161 -2.78 2.45 16.50
N PRO A 162 -2.24 2.46 17.73
CA PRO A 162 -3.02 2.15 18.92
C PRO A 162 -4.00 3.27 19.30
N GLU A 163 -3.74 4.51 18.88
CA GLU A 163 -4.48 5.72 19.30
C GLU A 163 -4.95 6.56 18.09
N PRO A 164 -5.68 5.98 17.12
CA PRO A 164 -6.01 6.65 15.85
C PRO A 164 -6.86 7.92 16.02
N LYS A 165 -7.63 8.02 17.11
CA LYS A 165 -8.39 9.23 17.44
C LYS A 165 -7.48 10.40 17.81
N ASN A 166 -6.38 10.15 18.53
CA ASN A 166 -5.42 11.19 18.91
C ASN A 166 -4.62 11.63 17.68
N THR A 167 -4.18 10.67 16.87
CA THR A 167 -3.52 10.95 15.58
C THR A 167 -4.41 11.82 14.69
N TYR A 168 -5.70 11.48 14.55
CA TYR A 168 -6.66 12.27 13.79
C TYR A 168 -6.85 13.68 14.35
N SER A 169 -7.11 13.80 15.65
CA SER A 169 -7.30 15.09 16.31
C SER A 169 -6.08 16.00 16.10
N ASN A 170 -4.89 15.49 16.41
CA ASN A 170 -3.64 16.23 16.27
C ASN A 170 -3.39 16.66 14.82
N MET A 171 -3.64 15.79 13.85
CA MET A 171 -3.49 16.10 12.43
C MET A 171 -4.47 17.21 12.00
N THR A 172 -5.74 17.11 12.40
CA THR A 172 -6.75 18.11 12.04
C THR A 172 -6.49 19.47 12.68
N THR A 173 -6.06 19.52 13.94
CA THR A 173 -5.67 20.76 14.61
C THR A 173 -4.42 21.36 13.95
N LEU A 174 -3.41 20.55 13.63
CA LEU A 174 -2.18 21.02 12.97
C LEU A 174 -2.47 21.64 11.60
N LEU A 175 -3.40 21.05 10.85
CA LEU A 175 -3.81 21.51 9.54
C LEU A 175 -4.87 22.63 9.57
N GLY A 176 -5.32 23.06 10.77
CA GLY A 176 -6.36 24.08 10.92
C GLY A 176 -7.75 23.65 10.43
N CYS A 177 -8.02 22.35 10.42
CA CYS A 177 -9.27 21.75 9.94
C CYS A 177 -10.17 21.21 11.05
N GLU A 178 -9.92 21.58 12.31
CA GLU A 178 -10.80 21.23 13.42
C GLU A 178 -12.16 21.93 13.24
N GLN A 179 -13.24 21.15 13.15
CA GLN A 179 -14.61 21.62 12.89
C GLN A 179 -15.59 20.90 13.82
N SER A 180 -16.79 21.46 13.97
CA SER A 180 -17.86 20.84 14.76
C SER A 180 -18.42 19.55 14.17
N SER A 181 -18.33 19.39 12.85
CA SER A 181 -18.85 18.22 12.11
C SER A 181 -17.73 17.44 11.45
N SER A 182 -17.78 16.10 11.51
CA SER A 182 -16.84 15.21 10.81
C SER A 182 -16.77 15.51 9.32
N LEU A 183 -17.92 15.78 8.69
CA LEU A 183 -18.01 16.05 7.27
C LEU A 183 -17.35 17.39 6.91
N GLU A 184 -17.44 18.40 7.78
CA GLU A 184 -16.78 19.70 7.59
C GLU A 184 -15.27 19.57 7.74
N THR A 185 -14.79 18.80 8.72
CA THR A 185 -13.36 18.47 8.85
C THR A 185 -12.83 17.78 7.60
N ILE A 186 -13.54 16.76 7.10
CA ILE A 186 -13.12 16.02 5.89
C ILE A 186 -13.07 16.94 4.67
N ARG A 187 -14.08 17.79 4.47
CA ARG A 187 -14.07 18.77 3.37
C ARG A 187 -12.92 19.75 3.48
N CYS A 188 -12.61 20.22 4.68
CA CYS A 188 -11.44 21.07 4.92
C CYS A 188 -10.15 20.33 4.50
N LEU A 189 -9.95 19.10 4.96
CA LEU A 189 -8.78 18.28 4.62
C LEU A 189 -8.63 18.08 3.11
N GLN A 190 -9.74 17.85 2.39
CA GLN A 190 -9.76 17.66 0.94
C GLN A 190 -9.46 18.93 0.13
N MET A 191 -9.57 20.12 0.73
CA MET A 191 -9.20 21.38 0.08
C MET A 191 -7.72 21.73 0.25
N LEU A 192 -7.00 21.02 1.11
CA LEU A 192 -5.57 21.26 1.34
C LEU A 192 -4.74 20.75 0.16
N SER A 193 -3.57 21.37 -0.02
CA SER A 193 -2.59 20.82 -0.96
C SER A 193 -2.02 19.51 -0.42
N THR A 194 -1.70 18.58 -1.32
CA THR A 194 -0.97 17.35 -1.00
C THR A 194 0.30 17.64 -0.19
N GLN A 195 1.01 18.73 -0.55
CA GLN A 195 2.22 19.15 0.12
C GLN A 195 1.98 19.48 1.60
N SER A 196 0.89 20.19 1.91
CA SER A 196 0.53 20.57 3.28
C SER A 196 0.25 19.35 4.15
N VAL A 197 -0.45 18.36 3.60
CA VAL A 197 -0.81 17.12 4.31
C VAL A 197 0.45 16.28 4.59
N ILE A 198 1.25 16.00 3.58
CA ILE A 198 2.44 15.14 3.71
C ILE A 198 3.55 15.80 4.53
N ASN A 199 3.73 17.13 4.45
CA ASN A 199 4.67 17.82 5.35
C ASN A 199 4.28 17.64 6.82
N SER A 200 2.99 17.60 7.11
CA SER A 200 2.44 17.43 8.46
C SER A 200 2.65 16.01 9.00
N ASP A 201 2.70 14.99 8.13
CA ASP A 201 2.96 13.60 8.53
C ASP A 201 4.30 13.43 9.27
N SER A 202 5.33 14.24 8.94
CA SER A 202 6.64 14.22 9.62
C SER A 202 6.58 14.43 11.15
N LYS A 203 5.48 15.01 11.65
CA LYS A 203 5.27 15.28 13.08
C LYS A 203 4.66 14.10 13.84
N PHE A 204 4.15 13.10 13.12
CA PHE A 204 3.41 11.97 13.67
C PHE A 204 3.96 10.60 13.24
N GLN A 205 5.00 10.58 12.41
CA GLN A 205 5.74 9.37 12.10
C GLN A 205 6.53 8.92 13.33
N VAL A 206 6.18 7.74 13.86
CA VAL A 206 6.94 7.01 14.89
C VAL A 206 7.76 5.91 14.22
#